data_AF-A0A949CPR3-F1
#
_entry.id   AF-A0A949CPR3-F1
#
_cell.length_a   1.000
_cell.length_b   1.000
_cell.length_c   1.000
_cell.angle_alpha   90.00
_cell.angle_beta   90.00
_cell.angle_gamma   90.00
#
_symmetry.space_group_name_H-M   'P 1'
#
loop_
_entity.id
_entity.type
_entity.pdbx_description
1 polymer ?
#
loop_
_entity_poly.entity_id
_entity_poly.type
_entity_poly.pdbx_seq_one_letter_code
_entity_poly.pdbx_strand_id
1 'polypeptide(L)'
;MTRELVFSSLRAFTIASLSLFAVLLDDTRNARCQNQPIGTRIKTVPSWIWASDSEAPSIFGRKTFEVEGDVKQAFLVASADNECDLFLNERKVLTSKEWGEVALADVQKQIRSGKNSLSFSARNEGGPAGVYALLILLMKDGQMLEIASDSTWKLSKQARGDWKSSRFNDSDWEDAKVIGVLGAPGLPWSQSNTRETLAAAFGSSQQGEFTPELATIAKVPEG
;
A
#
# COMPACT_ATOMS: atom_id res chain seq x y z
N MET A 1 -92.04 -5.98 -33.02
CA MET A 1 -91.71 -7.16 -33.85
C MET A 1 -91.41 -6.61 -35.24
N THR A 2 -90.24 -6.72 -35.84
CA THR A 2 -89.16 -7.71 -35.71
C THR A 2 -87.86 -7.06 -36.25
N ARG A 3 -86.71 -7.39 -35.67
CA ARG A 3 -85.36 -7.04 -36.16
C ARG A 3 -84.88 -8.09 -37.16
N GLU A 4 -84.18 -7.68 -38.22
CA GLU A 4 -83.21 -8.48 -38.98
C GLU A 4 -81.92 -7.64 -39.10
N LEU A 5 -80.74 -8.09 -38.61
CA LEU A 5 -79.77 -9.08 -39.16
C LEU A 5 -79.01 -8.52 -40.38
N VAL A 6 -77.69 -8.63 -40.62
CA VAL A 6 -76.40 -8.77 -39.88
C VAL A 6 -75.27 -8.41 -40.91
N PHE A 7 -74.02 -8.29 -40.42
CA PHE A 7 -72.71 -8.57 -41.04
C PHE A 7 -72.03 -7.39 -41.76
N SER A 8 -70.93 -6.82 -41.23
CA SER A 8 -69.56 -7.34 -41.01
C SER A 8 -68.63 -6.76 -42.07
N SER A 9 -67.90 -5.68 -41.76
CA SER A 9 -66.50 -5.70 -41.29
C SER A 9 -65.50 -6.20 -42.34
N LEU A 10 -64.77 -5.26 -42.94
CA LEU A 10 -63.30 -5.31 -42.96
C LEU A 10 -62.72 -3.90 -43.08
N ARG A 11 -61.66 -3.65 -42.32
CA ARG A 11 -61.10 -2.32 -41.99
C ARG A 11 -60.06 -1.82 -43.00
N ALA A 12 -59.92 -0.50 -42.93
CA ALA A 12 -59.13 0.43 -43.72
C ALA A 12 -57.59 0.35 -43.57
N PHE A 13 -56.92 0.74 -44.67
CA PHE A 13 -55.74 1.62 -44.85
C PHE A 13 -54.41 1.38 -44.10
N THR A 14 -53.38 1.05 -44.90
CA THR A 14 -52.01 1.62 -45.08
C THR A 14 -51.31 2.39 -43.95
N ILE A 15 -49.98 2.17 -43.76
CA ILE A 15 -48.89 3.18 -43.92
C ILE A 15 -47.49 2.55 -43.75
N ALA A 16 -46.55 3.17 -44.47
CA ALA A 16 -45.15 2.94 -44.79
C ALA A 16 -44.13 2.52 -43.71
N SER A 17 -43.12 1.81 -44.23
CA SER A 17 -41.74 1.64 -43.73
C SER A 17 -41.10 2.97 -43.30
N LEU A 18 -40.49 3.00 -42.11
CA LEU A 18 -39.56 4.05 -41.71
C LEU A 18 -38.37 3.47 -40.91
N SER A 19 -37.20 3.59 -41.54
CA SER A 19 -35.81 3.64 -41.07
C SER A 19 -35.47 3.26 -39.62
N LEU A 20 -34.69 2.19 -39.51
CA LEU A 20 -33.81 1.87 -38.39
C LEU A 20 -32.66 2.89 -38.35
N PHE A 21 -32.77 3.92 -37.51
CA PHE A 21 -31.63 4.77 -37.14
C PHE A 21 -31.25 4.46 -35.69
N ALA A 22 -30.17 3.69 -35.53
CA ALA A 22 -29.47 3.56 -34.27
C ALA A 22 -28.88 4.93 -33.90
N VAL A 23 -29.34 5.50 -32.78
CA VAL A 23 -28.66 6.63 -32.14
C VAL A 23 -28.28 6.17 -30.74
N LEU A 24 -26.98 5.95 -30.60
CA LEU A 24 -26.23 5.67 -29.39
C LEU A 24 -26.58 6.73 -28.34
N LEU A 25 -27.37 6.35 -27.33
CA LEU A 25 -27.49 7.13 -26.11
C LEU A 25 -26.27 6.82 -25.23
N ASP A 26 -25.30 7.70 -25.37
CA ASP A 26 -24.49 8.24 -24.27
C ASP A 26 -23.54 7.25 -23.56
N ASP A 27 -22.51 6.83 -24.29
CA ASP A 27 -21.29 6.22 -23.76
C ASP A 27 -20.36 7.28 -23.11
N THR A 28 -20.92 8.20 -22.32
CA THR A 28 -20.15 9.24 -21.62
C THR A 28 -19.80 8.87 -20.17
N ARG A 29 -20.15 7.67 -19.71
CA ARG A 29 -19.68 7.15 -18.40
C ARG A 29 -18.25 6.63 -18.44
N ASN A 30 -17.74 6.22 -19.60
CA ASN A 30 -16.37 5.70 -19.73
C ASN A 30 -15.30 6.77 -19.95
N ALA A 31 -15.67 7.99 -20.33
CA ALA A 31 -14.70 9.08 -20.57
C ALA A 31 -14.22 9.79 -19.29
N ARG A 32 -14.86 9.57 -18.13
CA ARG A 32 -14.39 10.11 -16.84
C ARG A 32 -13.33 9.26 -16.13
N CYS A 33 -13.08 8.04 -16.58
CA CYS A 33 -12.05 7.17 -15.98
C CYS A 33 -10.63 7.41 -16.52
N GLN A 34 -10.42 8.32 -17.48
CA GLN A 34 -9.10 8.48 -18.14
C GLN A 34 -8.40 9.82 -17.89
N ASN A 35 -8.95 10.69 -17.03
CA ASN A 35 -8.35 11.98 -16.68
C ASN A 35 -8.14 12.17 -15.17
N GLN A 36 -7.82 11.09 -14.45
CA GLN A 36 -7.07 11.24 -13.20
C GLN A 36 -5.61 11.55 -13.57
N PRO A 37 -4.94 12.54 -12.95
CA PRO A 37 -3.48 12.63 -13.04
C PRO A 37 -2.93 11.25 -12.66
N ILE A 38 -1.94 10.74 -13.42
CA ILE A 38 -1.36 9.38 -13.29
C ILE A 38 -1.45 8.94 -11.83
N GLY A 39 -2.45 8.10 -11.55
CA GLY A 39 -2.84 7.77 -10.18
C GLY A 39 -1.63 7.25 -9.44
N THR A 40 -1.34 7.81 -8.28
CA THR A 40 -0.14 7.54 -7.52
C THR A 40 -0.22 6.13 -6.93
N ARG A 41 0.20 5.15 -7.74
CA ARG A 41 0.06 3.75 -7.39
C ARG A 41 1.29 3.24 -6.66
N ILE A 42 1.07 2.70 -5.46
CA ILE A 42 2.08 2.00 -4.69
C ILE A 42 2.48 0.74 -5.45
N LYS A 43 3.74 0.65 -5.86
CA LYS A 43 4.26 -0.46 -6.68
C LYS A 43 4.81 -1.59 -5.83
N THR A 44 5.41 -1.25 -4.69
CA THR A 44 6.10 -2.21 -3.82
C THR A 44 5.17 -2.75 -2.75
N VAL A 45 5.40 -4.00 -2.37
CA VAL A 45 4.75 -4.63 -1.23
C VAL A 45 5.86 -5.00 -0.25
N PRO A 46 5.79 -4.56 1.01
CA PRO A 46 6.82 -4.85 1.99
C PRO A 46 6.82 -6.33 2.33
N SER A 47 7.97 -6.82 2.77
CA SER A 47 8.13 -8.18 3.28
C SER A 47 8.28 -8.18 4.79
N TRP A 48 7.71 -9.20 5.44
CA TRP A 48 8.07 -9.55 6.81
C TRP A 48 9.54 -9.95 6.84
N ILE A 49 10.32 -9.25 7.65
CA ILE A 49 11.74 -9.50 7.84
C ILE A 49 12.06 -9.77 9.30
N TRP A 50 13.10 -10.56 9.54
CA TRP A 50 13.68 -10.78 10.87
C TRP A 50 15.16 -11.11 10.78
N ALA A 51 15.81 -11.34 11.93
CA ALA A 51 17.16 -11.88 11.97
C ALA A 51 17.22 -13.32 11.42
N SER A 52 18.40 -13.75 10.98
CA SER A 52 18.66 -15.13 10.58
C SER A 52 18.34 -16.13 11.71
N ASP A 53 18.60 -15.69 12.94
CA ASP A 53 18.18 -16.30 14.20
C ASP A 53 16.71 -15.94 14.48
N SER A 54 15.79 -16.89 14.21
CA SER A 54 14.34 -16.67 14.37
C SER A 54 13.92 -16.41 15.81
N GLU A 55 14.71 -16.90 16.76
CA GLU A 55 14.42 -16.81 18.19
C GLU A 55 15.02 -15.56 18.85
N ALA A 56 15.59 -14.65 18.05
CA ALA A 56 16.11 -13.39 18.57
C ALA A 56 14.97 -12.62 19.27
N PRO A 57 15.08 -12.33 20.58
CA PRO A 57 14.01 -11.67 21.33
C PRO A 57 13.87 -10.18 20.99
N SER A 58 14.91 -9.60 20.39
CA SER A 58 14.91 -8.23 19.92
C SER A 58 15.87 -8.05 18.76
N ILE A 59 15.46 -7.25 17.79
CA ILE A 59 16.30 -6.84 16.67
C ILE A 59 16.24 -5.33 16.47
N PHE A 60 17.31 -4.80 15.90
CA PHE A 60 17.42 -3.42 15.45
C PHE A 60 17.63 -3.46 13.94
N GLY A 61 16.84 -2.69 13.21
CA GLY A 61 16.92 -2.64 11.76
C GLY A 61 17.09 -1.24 11.24
N ARG A 62 17.68 -1.13 10.05
CA ARG A 62 17.83 0.16 9.37
C ARG A 62 17.99 0.06 7.86
N LYS A 63 17.58 1.15 7.22
CA LYS A 63 17.73 1.42 5.80
C LYS A 63 18.02 2.91 5.61
N THR A 64 19.07 3.22 4.86
CA THR A 64 19.33 4.60 4.42
C THR A 64 18.83 4.79 3.00
N PHE A 65 18.38 6.01 2.69
CA PHE A 65 17.89 6.41 1.38
C PHE A 65 18.16 7.89 1.13
N GLU A 66 18.23 8.27 -0.14
CA GLU A 66 18.46 9.66 -0.56
C GLU A 66 17.14 10.30 -0.98
N VAL A 67 16.97 11.59 -0.66
CA VAL A 67 15.82 12.39 -1.08
C VAL A 67 16.31 13.64 -1.79
N GLU A 68 16.05 13.71 -3.09
CA GLU A 68 16.39 14.85 -3.94
C GLU A 68 15.14 15.70 -4.18
N GLY A 69 15.20 16.99 -3.84
CA GLY A 69 14.07 17.91 -3.99
C GLY A 69 13.10 17.93 -2.81
N ASP A 70 11.92 18.48 -3.06
CA ASP A 70 10.91 18.75 -2.03
C ASP A 70 9.86 17.64 -1.95
N VAL A 71 9.66 17.14 -0.73
CA VAL A 71 8.57 16.20 -0.43
C VAL A 71 7.25 16.96 -0.29
N LYS A 72 6.26 16.59 -1.08
CA LYS A 72 4.87 17.03 -0.92
C LYS A 72 4.25 16.35 0.30
N GLN A 73 4.32 15.02 0.38
CA GLN A 73 3.73 14.20 1.45
C GLN A 73 4.59 12.97 1.73
N ALA A 74 4.60 12.50 2.98
CA ALA A 74 5.24 11.24 3.33
C ALA A 74 4.46 10.47 4.40
N PHE A 75 4.23 9.19 4.15
CA PHE A 75 3.50 8.31 5.05
C PHE A 75 4.33 7.06 5.35
N LEU A 76 4.38 6.69 6.63
CA LEU A 76 5.04 5.50 7.11
C LEU A 76 4.00 4.56 7.70
N VAL A 77 3.97 3.33 7.19
CA VAL A 77 3.19 2.23 7.77
C VAL A 77 4.12 1.11 8.25
N ALA A 78 3.72 0.45 9.32
CA ALA A 78 4.45 -0.69 9.86
C ALA A 78 3.56 -1.59 10.72
N SER A 79 3.99 -2.84 10.84
CA SER A 79 3.49 -3.76 11.86
C SER A 79 4.60 -4.70 12.29
N ALA A 80 4.51 -5.22 13.51
CA ALA A 80 5.48 -6.16 14.07
C ALA A 80 4.80 -7.17 15.00
N ASP A 81 5.35 -8.38 15.02
CA ASP A 81 5.06 -9.42 16.00
C ASP A 81 6.25 -9.50 16.97
N ASN A 82 6.15 -8.96 18.19
CA ASN A 82 4.96 -8.41 18.85
C ASN A 82 4.84 -6.88 18.79
N GLU A 83 5.97 -6.17 18.81
CA GLU A 83 5.95 -4.72 18.76
C GLU A 83 7.21 -4.14 18.11
N CYS A 84 7.08 -2.91 17.60
CA CYS A 84 8.22 -2.15 17.14
C CYS A 84 8.04 -0.63 17.34
N ASP A 85 9.18 0.03 17.51
CA ASP A 85 9.32 1.47 17.41
C ASP A 85 10.09 1.82 16.15
N LEU A 86 9.54 2.72 15.32
CA LEU A 86 10.21 3.24 14.13
C LEU A 86 10.71 4.67 14.36
N PHE A 87 11.87 4.92 13.76
CA PHE A 87 12.60 6.16 13.87
C PHE A 87 12.95 6.65 12.47
N LEU A 88 12.72 7.94 12.23
CA LEU A 88 13.15 8.63 11.03
C LEU A 88 14.10 9.74 11.44
N ASN A 89 15.35 9.67 10.96
CA ASN A 89 16.41 10.60 11.34
C ASN A 89 16.46 10.80 12.86
N GLU A 90 16.78 9.70 13.57
CA GLU A 90 16.92 9.63 15.03
C GLU A 90 15.65 9.90 15.85
N ARG A 91 14.59 10.46 15.25
CA ARG A 91 13.33 10.80 15.91
C ARG A 91 12.35 9.64 15.81
N LYS A 92 11.81 9.22 16.95
CA LYS A 92 10.71 8.25 16.99
C LYS A 92 9.47 8.86 16.31
N VAL A 93 8.89 8.15 15.35
CA VAL A 93 7.77 8.63 14.53
C VAL A 93 6.55 7.70 14.57
N LEU A 94 6.74 6.42 14.86
CA LEU A 94 5.67 5.44 14.87
C LEU A 94 5.96 4.35 15.90
N THR A 95 4.91 3.83 16.53
CA THR A 95 4.94 2.61 17.35
C THR A 95 3.84 1.68 16.83
N SER A 96 4.18 0.42 16.58
CA SER A 96 3.23 -0.67 16.43
C SER A 96 3.35 -1.58 17.65
N LYS A 97 2.22 -1.96 18.26
CA LYS A 97 2.18 -2.74 19.52
C LYS A 97 1.55 -4.12 19.37
N GLU A 98 1.06 -4.42 18.17
CA GLU A 98 0.30 -5.63 17.89
C GLU A 98 0.42 -5.90 16.40
N TRP A 99 0.70 -7.15 16.04
CA TRP A 99 0.89 -7.55 14.65
C TRP A 99 -0.42 -7.49 13.89
N GLY A 100 -1.57 -7.69 14.56
CA GLY A 100 -2.90 -7.73 13.94
C GLY A 100 -3.36 -6.39 13.35
N GLU A 101 -2.71 -5.28 13.69
CA GLU A 101 -3.06 -3.93 13.24
C GLU A 101 -1.89 -3.29 12.48
N VAL A 102 -2.24 -2.44 11.50
CA VAL A 102 -1.27 -1.63 10.77
C VAL A 102 -1.20 -0.26 11.42
N ALA A 103 -0.02 0.12 11.90
CA ALA A 103 0.21 1.47 12.41
C ALA A 103 0.59 2.40 11.25
N LEU A 104 0.09 3.65 11.26
CA LEU A 104 0.35 4.67 10.23
C LEU A 104 0.76 6.00 10.88
N ALA A 105 1.72 6.70 10.27
CA ALA A 105 2.05 8.09 10.60
C ALA A 105 2.31 8.94 9.34
N ASP A 106 1.88 10.20 9.38
CA ASP A 106 2.44 11.26 8.53
C ASP A 106 3.83 11.64 9.06
N VAL A 107 4.84 11.50 8.20
CA VAL A 107 6.25 11.72 8.53
C VAL A 107 6.89 12.80 7.65
N GLN A 108 6.10 13.56 6.90
CA GLN A 108 6.58 14.55 5.94
C GLN A 108 7.54 15.56 6.58
N LYS A 109 7.23 16.01 7.81
CA LYS A 109 8.04 16.99 8.55
C LYS A 109 9.38 16.45 9.05
N GLN A 110 9.58 15.13 9.04
CA GLN A 110 10.79 14.47 9.52
C GLN A 110 11.75 14.08 8.39
N ILE A 111 11.28 14.11 7.13
CA ILE A 111 12.12 13.92 5.96
C ILE A 111 13.01 15.16 5.75
N ARG A 112 14.26 14.93 5.37
CA ARG A 112 15.25 15.97 5.06
C ARG A 112 15.73 15.78 3.62
N SER A 113 16.26 16.82 3.00
CA SER A 113 16.98 16.67 1.73
C SER A 113 18.30 15.92 1.93
N GLY A 114 18.69 15.09 0.96
CA GLY A 114 19.86 14.22 1.01
C GLY A 114 19.61 12.95 1.84
N LYS A 115 20.64 12.53 2.58
CA LYS A 115 20.66 11.21 3.23
C LYS A 115 19.73 11.16 4.45
N ASN A 116 18.76 10.26 4.39
CA ASN A 116 17.85 9.94 5.48
C ASN A 116 18.12 8.53 6.02
N SER A 117 17.70 8.28 7.26
CA SER A 117 17.67 6.92 7.84
C SER A 117 16.28 6.61 8.36
N LEU A 118 15.72 5.50 7.87
CA LEU A 118 14.60 4.82 8.50
C LEU A 118 15.16 3.65 9.31
N SER A 119 14.84 3.62 10.59
CA SER A 119 15.34 2.60 11.52
C SER A 119 14.20 2.08 12.40
N PHE A 120 14.34 0.88 12.94
CA PHE A 120 13.40 0.32 13.90
C PHE A 120 14.08 -0.47 15.01
N SER A 121 13.42 -0.59 16.16
CA SER A 121 13.68 -1.61 17.16
C SER A 121 12.43 -2.46 17.32
N ALA A 122 12.54 -3.77 17.16
CA ALA A 122 11.44 -4.70 17.29
C ALA A 122 11.71 -5.71 18.41
N ARG A 123 10.66 -6.13 19.12
CA ARG A 123 10.73 -7.14 20.18
C ARG A 123 9.76 -8.27 19.88
N ASN A 124 10.22 -9.49 20.14
CA ASN A 124 9.42 -10.71 20.14
C ASN A 124 9.32 -11.23 21.57
N GLU A 125 8.12 -11.56 22.01
CA GLU A 125 7.76 -12.08 23.33
C GLU A 125 7.51 -13.60 23.28
N GLY A 126 7.68 -14.23 22.11
CA GLY A 126 7.69 -15.67 21.88
C GLY A 126 6.82 -16.08 20.70
N GLY A 127 7.15 -17.21 20.07
CA GLY A 127 6.46 -17.67 18.87
C GLY A 127 6.98 -17.00 17.60
N PRO A 128 6.16 -16.92 16.52
CA PRO A 128 6.56 -16.28 15.28
C PRO A 128 7.04 -14.84 15.48
N ALA A 129 8.07 -14.44 14.73
CA ALA A 129 8.64 -13.11 14.81
C ALA A 129 8.70 -12.50 13.42
N GLY A 130 8.35 -11.22 13.31
CA GLY A 130 8.46 -10.50 12.06
C GLY A 130 8.15 -9.03 12.23
N VAL A 131 8.76 -8.21 11.38
CA VAL A 131 8.42 -6.81 11.23
C VAL A 131 8.39 -6.45 9.76
N TYR A 132 7.49 -5.58 9.36
CA TYR A 132 7.54 -4.94 8.05
C TYR A 132 7.32 -3.44 8.17
N ALA A 133 7.84 -2.70 7.19
CA ALA A 133 7.63 -1.27 7.08
C ALA A 133 7.52 -0.87 5.61
N LEU A 134 6.69 0.13 5.33
CA LEU A 134 6.62 0.79 4.03
C LEU A 134 6.56 2.30 4.24
N LEU A 135 7.56 3.01 3.71
CA LEU A 135 7.60 4.46 3.66
C LEU A 135 7.33 4.89 2.22
N ILE A 136 6.39 5.82 2.05
CA ILE A 136 6.00 6.36 0.74
C ILE A 136 6.17 7.87 0.79
N LEU A 137 6.94 8.41 -0.16
CA LEU A 137 7.11 9.84 -0.37
C LEU A 137 6.49 10.21 -1.71
N LEU A 138 5.59 11.18 -1.71
CA LEU A 138 5.19 11.92 -2.90
C LEU A 138 6.01 13.20 -2.98
N MET A 139 6.79 13.33 -4.05
CA MET A 139 7.60 14.50 -4.34
C MET A 139 6.74 15.59 -5.00
N LYS A 140 7.14 16.87 -4.88
CA LYS A 140 6.41 17.99 -5.49
C LYS A 140 6.37 17.96 -7.02
N ASP A 141 7.32 17.29 -7.65
CA ASP A 141 7.36 17.05 -9.10
C ASP A 141 6.47 15.87 -9.54
N GLY A 142 5.78 15.22 -8.59
CA GLY A 142 4.89 14.09 -8.83
C GLY A 142 5.55 12.72 -8.77
N GLN A 143 6.88 12.64 -8.57
CA GLN A 143 7.57 11.36 -8.41
C GLN A 143 7.21 10.68 -7.08
N MET A 144 7.26 9.35 -7.06
CA MET A 144 7.15 8.56 -5.83
C MET A 144 8.49 7.91 -5.49
N LEU A 145 8.84 7.97 -4.21
CA LEU A 145 9.87 7.12 -3.63
C LEU A 145 9.23 6.18 -2.61
N GLU A 146 9.47 4.88 -2.77
CA GLU A 146 8.94 3.84 -1.89
C GLU A 146 10.11 3.08 -1.25
N ILE A 147 10.12 3.01 0.08
CA ILE A 147 11.11 2.25 0.85
C ILE A 147 10.36 1.16 1.60
N ALA A 148 10.43 -0.05 1.06
CA ALA A 148 9.78 -1.23 1.61
C ALA A 148 10.79 -2.09 2.40
N SER A 149 10.32 -2.81 3.42
CA SER A 149 11.12 -3.84 4.07
C SER A 149 11.38 -5.01 3.11
N ASP A 150 12.66 -5.36 2.97
CA ASP A 150 13.15 -6.42 2.09
C ASP A 150 14.50 -6.95 2.62
N SER A 151 15.16 -7.84 1.88
CA SER A 151 16.44 -8.44 2.29
C SER A 151 17.60 -7.45 2.39
N THR A 152 17.48 -6.26 1.81
CA THR A 152 18.56 -5.26 1.78
C THR A 152 18.61 -4.37 3.03
N TRP A 153 17.72 -4.61 3.98
CA TRP A 153 17.75 -3.97 5.29
C TRP A 153 18.87 -4.54 6.13
N LYS A 154 19.56 -3.67 6.87
CA LYS A 154 20.62 -4.07 7.80
C LYS A 154 20.05 -4.32 9.18
N LEU A 155 20.30 -5.50 9.75
CA LEU A 155 19.81 -5.93 11.05
C LEU A 155 20.95 -6.27 12.01
N SER A 156 20.70 -6.02 13.29
CA SER A 156 21.55 -6.47 14.39
C SER A 156 20.71 -6.85 15.60
N LYS A 157 21.22 -7.81 16.39
CA LYS A 157 20.64 -8.17 17.69
C LYS A 157 21.02 -7.20 18.80
N GLN A 158 21.91 -6.24 18.54
CA GLN A 158 22.40 -5.29 19.52
C GLN A 158 22.40 -3.86 18.96
N ALA A 159 21.79 -2.94 19.69
CA ALA A 159 21.96 -1.52 19.45
C ALA A 159 23.32 -1.05 19.99
N ARG A 160 24.00 -0.19 19.24
CA ARG A 160 25.24 0.45 19.70
C ARG A 160 25.33 1.89 19.19
N GLY A 161 25.95 2.75 19.98
CA GLY A 161 26.17 4.15 19.60
C GLY A 161 24.90 4.85 19.13
N ASP A 162 25.05 5.71 18.13
CA ASP A 162 24.01 6.52 17.51
C ASP A 162 23.30 5.78 16.37
N TRP A 163 23.16 4.45 16.47
CA TRP A 163 22.69 3.55 15.41
C TRP A 163 21.68 4.22 14.47
N LYS A 164 20.56 4.76 14.99
CA LYS A 164 19.47 5.43 14.24
C LYS A 164 19.88 6.57 13.28
N SER A 165 21.11 7.08 13.35
CA SER A 165 21.59 8.16 12.51
C SER A 165 21.83 7.73 11.08
N SER A 166 21.60 8.65 10.13
CA SER A 166 21.99 8.44 8.73
C SER A 166 23.51 8.38 8.52
N ARG A 167 24.30 8.74 9.53
CA ARG A 167 25.77 8.70 9.49
C ARG A 167 26.37 7.42 10.07
N PHE A 168 25.57 6.58 10.72
CA PHE A 168 26.04 5.34 11.31
C PHE A 168 26.59 4.39 10.26
N ASN A 169 27.70 3.70 10.58
CA ASN A 169 28.27 2.65 9.74
C ASN A 169 27.73 1.28 10.19
N ASP A 170 26.90 0.68 9.34
CA ASP A 170 26.24 -0.62 9.53
C ASP A 170 26.84 -1.73 8.65
N SER A 171 28.06 -1.54 8.15
CA SER A 171 28.74 -2.53 7.29
C SER A 171 28.98 -3.88 7.96
N ASP A 172 28.99 -3.94 9.30
CA ASP A 172 29.10 -5.17 10.08
C ASP A 172 27.74 -5.74 10.55
N TRP A 173 26.64 -5.09 10.16
CA TRP A 173 25.29 -5.63 10.38
C TRP A 173 24.95 -6.62 9.27
N GLU A 174 24.19 -7.64 9.64
CA GLU A 174 23.74 -8.67 8.70
C GLU A 174 22.61 -8.14 7.82
N ASP A 175 22.47 -8.71 6.63
CA ASP A 175 21.29 -8.47 5.80
C ASP A 175 20.06 -9.15 6.42
N ALA A 176 18.89 -8.56 6.18
CA ALA A 176 17.64 -9.05 6.71
C ALA A 176 17.25 -10.40 6.08
N LYS A 177 16.79 -11.34 6.92
CA LYS A 177 16.15 -12.55 6.43
C LYS A 177 14.69 -12.23 6.09
N VAL A 178 14.33 -12.40 4.83
CA VAL A 178 12.94 -12.32 4.38
C VAL A 178 12.19 -13.57 4.79
N ILE A 179 11.12 -13.39 5.56
CA ILE A 179 10.19 -14.45 5.95
C ILE A 179 9.16 -14.64 4.83
N GLY A 180 8.61 -13.54 4.31
CA GLY A 180 7.73 -13.56 3.15
C GLY A 180 7.11 -12.20 2.86
N VAL A 181 6.62 -12.04 1.64
CA VAL A 181 5.91 -10.82 1.20
C VAL A 181 4.61 -10.68 1.99
N LEU A 182 4.23 -9.45 2.36
CA LEU A 182 2.97 -9.15 3.04
C LEU A 182 1.78 -9.77 2.28
N GLY A 183 0.94 -10.54 2.99
CA GLY A 183 -0.22 -11.23 2.43
C GLY A 183 0.09 -12.52 1.66
N ALA A 184 1.36 -12.96 1.58
CA ALA A 184 1.69 -14.24 0.95
C ALA A 184 1.04 -15.42 1.72
N PRO A 185 0.54 -16.46 1.03
CA PRO A 185 -0.07 -17.60 1.70
C PRO A 185 0.93 -18.33 2.60
N GLY A 186 0.44 -18.87 3.72
CA GLY A 186 1.25 -19.67 4.65
C GLY A 186 2.03 -18.87 5.71
N LEU A 187 2.00 -17.54 5.68
CA LEU A 187 2.52 -16.74 6.80
C LEU A 187 1.48 -16.67 7.94
N PRO A 188 1.93 -16.65 9.21
CA PRO A 188 1.03 -16.55 10.37
C PRO A 188 0.11 -15.33 10.32
N TRP A 189 0.57 -14.23 9.73
CA TRP A 189 -0.10 -12.93 9.74
C TRP A 189 -1.05 -12.68 8.56
N SER A 190 -1.06 -13.55 7.55
CA SER A 190 -1.69 -13.29 6.24
C SER A 190 -3.22 -13.24 6.24
N GLN A 191 -3.89 -13.52 7.36
CA GLN A 191 -5.34 -13.35 7.47
C GLN A 191 -5.75 -11.94 7.93
N SER A 192 -4.88 -11.23 8.66
CA SER A 192 -5.18 -9.90 9.23
C SER A 192 -4.32 -8.80 8.62
N ASN A 193 -3.08 -9.12 8.25
CA ASN A 193 -2.16 -8.19 7.59
C ASN A 193 -2.02 -8.58 6.12
N THR A 194 -2.86 -7.95 5.31
CA THR A 194 -2.93 -8.16 3.88
C THR A 194 -2.57 -6.89 3.13
N ARG A 195 -2.51 -7.04 1.82
CA ARG A 195 -2.34 -5.90 0.93
C ARG A 195 -3.51 -4.92 1.03
N GLU A 196 -4.72 -5.44 1.23
CA GLU A 196 -5.94 -4.64 1.34
C GLU A 196 -5.93 -3.83 2.64
N THR A 197 -5.49 -4.40 3.76
CA THR A 197 -5.39 -3.65 5.03
C THR A 197 -4.31 -2.57 4.96
N LEU A 198 -3.21 -2.83 4.25
CA LEU A 198 -2.20 -1.83 3.93
C LEU A 198 -2.78 -0.67 3.09
N ALA A 199 -3.53 -0.97 2.02
CA ALA A 199 -4.19 0.07 1.20
C ALA A 199 -5.23 0.86 2.02
N ALA A 200 -6.01 0.16 2.84
CA ALA A 200 -7.02 0.78 3.69
C ALA A 200 -6.39 1.76 4.68
N ALA A 201 -5.25 1.40 5.27
CA ALA A 201 -4.51 2.29 6.18
C ALA A 201 -4.20 3.64 5.49
N PHE A 202 -3.72 3.62 4.25
CA PHE A 202 -3.50 4.85 3.49
C PHE A 202 -4.80 5.59 3.14
N GLY A 203 -5.86 4.88 2.76
CA GLY A 203 -7.15 5.47 2.37
C GLY A 203 -7.92 6.18 3.49
N SER A 204 -7.76 5.75 4.74
CA SER A 204 -8.40 6.34 5.92
C SER A 204 -7.75 7.64 6.39
N SER A 205 -6.58 8.01 5.88
CA SER A 205 -5.80 9.18 6.31
C SER A 205 -6.28 10.53 5.76
N GLN A 206 -7.61 10.77 5.72
CA GLN A 206 -8.35 11.88 5.08
C GLN A 206 -8.00 13.33 5.54
N GLN A 207 -6.73 13.70 5.54
CA GLN A 207 -6.23 15.07 5.66
C GLN A 207 -5.26 15.34 4.50
N GLY A 208 -5.85 15.69 3.34
CA GLY A 208 -5.18 16.36 2.22
C GLY A 208 -4.65 15.45 1.11
N GLU A 209 -5.40 15.37 0.00
CA GLU A 209 -4.95 15.22 -1.40
C GLU A 209 -4.05 14.03 -1.84
N PHE A 210 -3.69 13.07 -0.99
CA PHE A 210 -2.96 11.87 -1.39
C PHE A 210 -3.59 10.59 -0.85
N THR A 211 -4.25 9.86 -1.74
CA THR A 211 -4.71 8.50 -1.48
C THR A 211 -3.93 7.56 -2.39
N PRO A 212 -2.80 7.01 -1.94
CA PRO A 212 -2.02 6.10 -2.75
C PRO A 212 -2.78 4.77 -2.90
N GLU A 213 -2.95 4.31 -4.13
CA GLU A 213 -3.65 3.06 -4.44
C GLU A 213 -2.62 1.94 -4.67
N LEU A 214 -2.80 0.75 -4.09
CA LEU A 214 -1.90 -0.37 -4.40
C LEU A 214 -2.09 -0.83 -5.85
N ALA A 215 -1.01 -0.86 -6.63
CA ALA A 215 -1.06 -1.32 -8.02
C ALA A 215 -1.49 -2.80 -8.06
N THR A 216 -2.62 -3.14 -8.67
CA THR A 216 -3.04 -4.55 -8.81
C THR A 216 -1.89 -5.39 -9.37
N ILE A 217 -1.36 -6.33 -8.58
CA ILE A 217 -0.35 -7.27 -9.07
C ILE A 217 -1.15 -8.26 -9.91
N ALA A 218 -0.81 -8.40 -11.19
CA ALA A 218 -1.41 -9.40 -12.05
C ALA A 218 -1.28 -10.76 -11.34
N LYS A 219 -2.40 -11.49 -11.19
CA LYS A 219 -2.40 -12.85 -10.64
C LYS A 219 -1.28 -13.64 -11.32
N VAL A 220 -0.34 -14.15 -10.53
CA VAL A 220 0.60 -15.16 -11.00
C VAL A 220 -0.26 -16.32 -11.50
N PRO A 221 -0.15 -16.75 -12.77
CA PRO A 221 -0.85 -17.93 -13.22
C PRO A 221 -0.35 -19.11 -12.39
N GLU A 222 -1.25 -19.75 -11.64
CA GLU A 222 -0.98 -21.08 -11.10
C GLU A 222 -0.84 -22.00 -12.31
N GLY A 223 0.40 -22.43 -12.56
CA GLY A 223 0.75 -23.45 -13.56
C GLY A 223 0.89 -24.80 -12.91
#